data_AF-A0A7K1ZHW3-F1
#
_entry.id   AF-A0A7K1ZHW3-F1
#
_cell.length_a   1.000
_cell.length_b   1.000
_cell.length_c   1.000
_cell.angle_alpha   90.00
_cell.angle_beta   90.00
_cell.angle_gamma   90.00
#
_symmetry.space_group_name_H-M   'P 1'
#
loop_
_entity.id
_entity.type
_entity.pdbx_description
1 polymer ?
#
loop_
_entity_poly.entity_id
_entity_poly.type
_entity_poly.pdbx_seq_one_letter_code
_entity_poly.pdbx_strand_id
1 'polypeptide(L)'
;MGGRRDSRRDLSRGLRRYVVAVQALYEAAGRLMIGPASGSGVPEDAHPVFDAHFHIGPYGTQAFAGRRIMPIPEALDHASGADCAAYLARHGIDAGVIVPTYLDRQEAAFEYNALLIDAVEAYPNLYGGLWVSPLPQVESLLHAALARLPHPKVRALKIASNTWAPYGIDPASWDRSVQRNMERILEAAAGHGLVIHFHTGYLPGADPLEFDLFLQQYGHRATYQLVHCGEAIAPAFTFVPRFPGWIEEGFDVYTDTSIVPGFAPRWLLDELDRRNLGFGRVLFATDSPWGFFPAEYWKIAGLDLDPEVKEQIFWGNAARLYGVG
;
A
#
# COMPACT_ATOMS: atom_id res chain seq x y z
N MET A 1 -21.23 -42.36 57.85
CA MET A 1 -21.82 -41.45 56.83
C MET A 1 -20.72 -40.54 56.29
N GLY A 2 -20.57 -40.50 54.96
CA GLY A 2 -20.02 -39.36 54.21
C GLY A 2 -18.52 -39.05 54.28
N GLY A 3 -17.66 -39.90 53.72
CA GLY A 3 -16.27 -39.52 53.43
C GLY A 3 -16.22 -38.46 52.33
N ARG A 4 -15.78 -37.24 52.66
CA ARG A 4 -15.48 -36.17 51.70
C ARG A 4 -14.41 -36.67 50.72
N ARG A 5 -14.80 -36.91 49.46
CA ARG A 5 -13.86 -37.14 48.37
C ARG A 5 -13.03 -35.89 48.16
N ASP A 6 -11.71 -36.08 48.15
CA ASP A 6 -10.68 -35.07 47.99
C ASP A 6 -10.72 -34.48 46.57
N SER A 7 -11.49 -33.41 46.40
CA SER A 7 -11.71 -32.69 45.14
C SER A 7 -10.46 -32.03 44.57
N ARG A 8 -9.37 -31.91 45.35
CA ARG A 8 -8.11 -31.30 44.90
C ARG A 8 -7.28 -32.22 44.02
N ARG A 9 -7.38 -33.54 44.20
CA ARG A 9 -6.66 -34.51 43.33
C ARG A 9 -7.26 -34.60 41.93
N ASP A 10 -8.57 -34.41 41.80
CA ASP A 10 -9.29 -34.53 40.52
C ASP A 10 -9.06 -33.33 39.60
N LEU A 11 -9.04 -32.12 40.17
CA LEU A 11 -8.69 -30.88 39.46
C LEU A 11 -7.28 -30.92 38.86
N SER A 12 -6.31 -31.53 39.57
CA SER A 12 -4.93 -31.64 39.09
C SER A 12 -4.76 -32.59 37.90
N ARG A 13 -5.62 -33.62 37.79
CA ARG A 13 -5.64 -34.55 36.65
C ARG A 13 -6.35 -33.94 35.45
N GLY A 14 -7.44 -33.21 35.68
CA GLY A 14 -8.15 -32.45 34.64
C GLY A 14 -7.25 -31.38 34.01
N LEU A 15 -6.54 -30.59 34.81
CA LEU A 15 -5.63 -29.56 34.33
C LEU A 15 -4.46 -30.15 33.52
N ARG A 16 -3.87 -31.26 33.96
CA ARG A 16 -2.79 -31.91 33.21
C ARG A 16 -3.26 -32.46 31.87
N ARG A 17 -4.47 -33.03 31.80
CA ARG A 17 -5.06 -33.48 30.53
C ARG A 17 -5.36 -32.31 29.59
N TYR A 18 -5.83 -31.19 30.13
CA TYR A 18 -6.10 -29.98 29.36
C TYR A 18 -4.80 -29.37 28.79
N VAL A 19 -3.74 -29.25 29.61
CA VAL A 19 -2.44 -28.73 29.17
C VAL A 19 -1.82 -29.62 28.09
N VAL A 20 -1.87 -30.96 28.25
CA VAL A 20 -1.37 -31.89 27.23
C VAL A 20 -2.18 -31.82 25.94
N ALA A 21 -3.51 -31.66 26.01
CA ALA A 21 -4.36 -31.51 24.83
C ALA A 21 -4.12 -30.18 24.10
N VAL A 22 -3.95 -29.08 24.82
CA VAL A 22 -3.61 -27.76 24.24
C VAL A 22 -2.22 -27.79 23.62
N GLN A 23 -1.25 -28.45 24.25
CA GLN A 23 0.10 -28.60 23.71
C GLN A 23 0.12 -29.48 22.46
N ALA A 24 -0.63 -30.58 22.45
CA ALA A 24 -0.78 -31.41 21.25
C ALA A 24 -1.48 -30.67 20.10
N LEU A 25 -2.47 -29.81 20.41
CA LEU A 25 -3.10 -28.93 19.42
C LEU A 25 -2.12 -27.86 18.90
N TYR A 26 -1.29 -27.29 19.77
CA TYR A 26 -0.23 -26.35 19.37
C TYR A 26 0.86 -27.01 18.53
N GLU A 27 1.25 -28.24 18.85
CA GLU A 27 2.23 -29.01 18.08
C GLU A 27 1.66 -29.48 16.73
N ALA A 28 0.39 -29.88 16.69
CA ALA A 28 -0.32 -30.20 15.45
C ALA A 28 -0.51 -28.97 14.57
N ALA A 29 -0.91 -27.83 15.16
CA ALA A 29 -1.01 -26.55 14.47
C ALA A 29 0.36 -26.05 14.01
N GLY A 30 1.41 -26.23 14.82
CA GLY A 30 2.79 -25.90 14.48
C GLY A 30 3.32 -26.71 13.30
N ARG A 31 2.92 -27.97 13.15
CA ARG A 31 3.24 -28.80 11.98
C ARG A 31 2.41 -28.49 10.73
N LEU A 32 1.23 -27.89 10.90
CA LEU A 32 0.37 -27.41 9.81
C LEU A 32 0.74 -25.98 9.35
N MET A 33 1.30 -25.18 10.23
CA MET A 33 1.67 -23.76 9.99
C MET A 33 3.16 -23.58 9.64
N ILE A 34 4.00 -24.57 9.95
CA ILE A 34 5.43 -24.56 9.65
C ILE A 34 5.71 -25.78 8.79
N GLY A 35 5.52 -25.62 7.47
CA GLY A 35 6.18 -26.47 6.49
C GLY A 35 7.70 -26.46 6.70
N PRO A 36 8.46 -27.42 6.13
CA PRO A 36 9.89 -27.53 6.38
C PRO A 36 10.58 -26.18 6.16
N ALA A 37 11.37 -25.78 7.16
CA ALA A 37 12.18 -24.57 7.15
C ALA A 37 13.34 -24.70 6.15
N SER A 38 13.01 -24.79 4.86
CA SER A 38 13.92 -24.80 3.73
C SER A 38 13.09 -24.67 2.46
N GLY A 39 12.61 -23.46 2.18
CA GLY A 39 11.84 -23.15 0.99
C GLY A 39 11.23 -21.77 1.15
N SER A 40 11.57 -20.86 0.24
CA SER A 40 10.78 -19.66 -0.03
C SER A 40 9.29 -20.05 0.05
N GLY A 41 8.54 -19.52 1.00
CA GLY A 41 7.13 -19.88 1.25
C GLY A 41 6.16 -19.47 0.16
N VAL A 42 6.62 -19.46 -1.10
CA VAL A 42 5.85 -19.22 -2.30
C VAL A 42 5.41 -20.59 -2.85
N PRO A 43 4.10 -20.88 -2.96
CA PRO A 43 3.59 -22.10 -3.56
C PRO A 43 4.14 -22.33 -4.98
N GLU A 44 4.19 -23.59 -5.44
CA GLU A 44 4.70 -24.00 -6.78
C GLU A 44 3.96 -23.35 -7.96
N ASP A 45 2.79 -22.73 -7.73
CA ASP A 45 2.04 -21.90 -8.69
C ASP A 45 2.43 -20.40 -8.57
N ALA A 46 3.74 -20.10 -8.54
CA ALA A 46 4.23 -18.74 -8.34
C ALA A 46 3.99 -17.88 -9.58
N HIS A 47 2.91 -17.09 -9.57
CA HIS A 47 2.74 -16.00 -10.53
C HIS A 47 3.82 -14.92 -10.30
N PRO A 48 4.27 -14.22 -11.35
CA PRO A 48 5.09 -13.03 -11.17
C PRO A 48 4.43 -12.05 -10.20
N VAL A 49 5.23 -11.34 -9.41
CA VAL A 49 4.74 -10.34 -8.46
C VAL A 49 5.30 -8.97 -8.80
N PHE A 50 4.39 -8.02 -8.93
CA PHE A 50 4.67 -6.60 -9.09
C PHE A 50 4.21 -5.87 -7.82
N ASP A 51 5.14 -5.28 -7.07
CA ASP A 51 4.78 -4.44 -5.93
C ASP A 51 4.47 -3.02 -6.41
N ALA A 52 3.17 -2.71 -6.55
CA ALA A 52 2.71 -1.46 -7.15
C ALA A 52 2.94 -0.21 -6.27
N HIS A 53 3.33 -0.38 -5.01
CA HIS A 53 3.67 0.72 -4.11
C HIS A 53 4.48 0.16 -2.92
N PHE A 54 5.76 0.53 -2.87
CA PHE A 54 6.58 0.44 -1.67
C PHE A 54 7.53 1.64 -1.58
N HIS A 55 8.17 1.83 -0.43
CA HIS A 55 8.87 3.06 -0.09
C HIS A 55 10.38 2.98 -0.23
N ILE A 56 10.99 4.14 -0.53
CA ILE A 56 12.44 4.40 -0.48
C ILE A 56 12.72 5.67 0.34
N GLY A 57 13.84 5.66 1.04
CA GLY A 57 14.29 6.73 1.92
C GLY A 57 13.91 6.44 3.37
N PRO A 58 14.83 6.67 4.32
CA PRO A 58 14.63 6.24 5.69
C PRO A 58 13.51 7.01 6.40
N TYR A 59 12.69 6.32 7.20
CA TYR A 59 11.75 6.97 8.11
C TYR A 59 12.46 7.52 9.34
N GLY A 60 13.41 6.75 9.88
CA GLY A 60 14.17 7.12 11.07
C GLY A 60 13.31 7.32 12.32
N THR A 61 13.78 8.19 13.23
CA THR A 61 13.04 8.54 14.46
C THR A 61 12.20 9.79 14.26
N GLN A 62 10.88 9.67 14.41
CA GLN A 62 9.92 10.78 14.28
C GLN A 62 9.23 11.12 15.60
N ALA A 63 8.59 12.29 15.65
CA ALA A 63 7.80 12.74 16.78
C ALA A 63 6.30 12.59 16.48
N PHE A 64 5.65 11.60 17.09
CA PHE A 64 4.23 11.33 16.88
C PHE A 64 3.46 11.39 18.20
N ALA A 65 2.40 12.19 18.26
CA ALA A 65 1.56 12.37 19.45
C ALA A 65 2.35 12.62 20.75
N GLY A 66 3.40 13.44 20.68
CA GLY A 66 4.26 13.77 21.81
C GLY A 66 5.27 12.69 22.21
N ARG A 67 5.45 11.64 21.40
CA ARG A 67 6.40 10.55 21.62
C ARG A 67 7.42 10.46 20.49
N ARG A 68 8.65 10.07 20.81
CA ARG A 68 9.63 9.67 19.80
C ARG A 68 9.39 8.21 19.41
N ILE A 69 9.21 7.93 18.14
CA ILE A 69 8.95 6.60 17.61
C ILE A 69 9.95 6.28 16.48
N MET A 70 10.31 5.01 16.38
CA MET A 70 11.03 4.43 15.25
C MET A 70 10.40 3.07 14.97
N PRO A 71 9.23 3.06 14.29
CA PRO A 71 8.44 1.84 14.10
C PRO A 71 9.15 0.84 13.17
N ILE A 72 10.01 1.34 12.29
CA ILE A 72 10.81 0.56 11.34
C ILE A 72 12.26 0.55 11.83
N PRO A 73 12.82 -0.60 12.21
CA PRO A 73 14.25 -0.72 12.49
C PRO A 73 15.09 -0.39 11.26
N GLU A 74 16.24 0.26 11.44
CA GLU A 74 17.13 0.65 10.33
C GLU A 74 17.48 -0.52 9.38
N ALA A 75 17.62 -1.74 9.91
CA ALA A 75 17.93 -2.93 9.13
C ALA A 75 16.77 -3.42 8.22
N LEU A 76 15.55 -2.91 8.42
CA LEU A 76 14.37 -3.17 7.61
C LEU A 76 13.96 -1.97 6.77
N ASP A 77 14.60 -0.82 6.96
CA ASP A 77 14.30 0.40 6.21
C ASP A 77 14.91 0.33 4.80
N HIS A 78 14.27 0.99 3.85
CA HIS A 78 14.74 1.04 2.46
C HIS A 78 15.57 2.31 2.25
N ALA A 79 16.74 2.39 2.89
CA ALA A 79 17.57 3.59 2.89
C ALA A 79 18.22 3.88 1.53
N SER A 80 18.26 2.90 0.62
CA SER A 80 18.87 3.01 -0.71
C SER A 80 18.16 2.15 -1.76
N GLY A 81 18.47 2.38 -3.04
CA GLY A 81 18.02 1.51 -4.13
C GLY A 81 18.51 0.06 -3.98
N ALA A 82 19.68 -0.15 -3.37
CA ALA A 82 20.19 -1.48 -3.07
C ALA A 82 19.32 -2.22 -2.04
N ASP A 83 18.82 -1.50 -1.03
CA ASP A 83 17.90 -2.07 -0.03
C ASP A 83 16.56 -2.43 -0.68
N CYS A 84 16.03 -1.57 -1.56
CA CYS A 84 14.84 -1.87 -2.36
C CYS A 84 15.03 -3.12 -3.23
N ALA A 85 16.15 -3.22 -3.96
CA ALA A 85 16.45 -4.37 -4.80
C ALA A 85 16.63 -5.65 -3.97
N ALA A 86 17.28 -5.56 -2.81
CA ALA A 86 17.44 -6.67 -1.88
C ALA A 86 16.09 -7.12 -1.29
N TYR A 87 15.17 -6.18 -1.03
CA TYR A 87 13.80 -6.47 -0.63
C TYR A 87 13.06 -7.27 -1.71
N LEU A 88 13.08 -6.82 -2.97
CA LEU A 88 12.47 -7.55 -4.09
C LEU A 88 13.04 -8.97 -4.21
N ALA A 89 14.37 -9.10 -4.22
CA ALA A 89 15.06 -10.38 -4.34
C ALA A 89 14.74 -11.34 -3.18
N ARG A 90 14.66 -10.82 -1.94
CA ARG A 90 14.35 -11.62 -0.74
C ARG A 90 12.97 -12.25 -0.78
N HIS A 91 12.01 -11.55 -1.40
CA HIS A 91 10.61 -11.97 -1.44
C HIS A 91 10.19 -12.57 -2.78
N GLY A 92 11.11 -12.64 -3.76
CA GLY A 92 10.80 -13.14 -5.09
C GLY A 92 9.84 -12.22 -5.85
N ILE A 93 9.96 -10.91 -5.64
CA ILE A 93 9.16 -9.90 -6.35
C ILE A 93 9.91 -9.52 -7.62
N ASP A 94 9.23 -9.58 -8.76
CA ASP A 94 9.83 -9.39 -10.08
C ASP A 94 10.09 -7.93 -10.40
N ALA A 95 9.19 -7.03 -10.00
CA ALA A 95 9.33 -5.58 -10.19
C ALA A 95 8.50 -4.78 -9.19
N GLY A 96 8.74 -3.47 -9.09
CA GLY A 96 7.87 -2.63 -8.30
C GLY A 96 8.07 -1.14 -8.50
N VAL A 97 7.13 -0.35 -7.98
CA VAL A 97 7.19 1.11 -7.96
C VAL A 97 7.63 1.57 -6.57
N ILE A 98 8.83 2.14 -6.51
CA ILE A 98 9.33 2.83 -5.33
C ILE A 98 8.80 4.26 -5.28
N VAL A 99 8.39 4.71 -4.11
CA VAL A 99 7.99 6.09 -3.84
C VAL A 99 8.69 6.64 -2.59
N PRO A 100 9.01 7.94 -2.52
CA PRO A 100 9.62 8.50 -1.32
C PRO A 100 8.81 8.25 -0.05
N THR A 101 9.49 7.89 1.03
CA THR A 101 8.91 7.88 2.38
C THR A 101 8.48 9.30 2.76
N TYR A 102 7.21 9.46 3.12
CA TYR A 102 6.72 10.73 3.60
C TYR A 102 7.06 10.91 5.08
N LEU A 103 7.34 12.15 5.45
CA LEU A 103 7.73 12.58 6.79
C LEU A 103 6.89 13.78 7.20
N ASP A 104 6.90 14.14 8.48
CA ASP A 104 6.18 15.31 8.99
C ASP A 104 6.57 16.61 8.25
N ARG A 105 7.82 16.67 7.78
CA ARG A 105 8.35 17.74 6.93
C ARG A 105 8.20 17.38 5.46
N GLN A 106 7.41 18.16 4.73
CA GLN A 106 7.22 17.99 3.28
C GLN A 106 8.52 18.03 2.49
N GLU A 107 9.43 18.95 2.84
CA GLU A 107 10.70 19.13 2.14
C GLU A 107 11.57 17.87 2.20
N ALA A 108 11.50 17.13 3.31
CA ALA A 108 12.33 15.94 3.51
C ALA A 108 11.94 14.81 2.53
N ALA A 109 10.65 14.68 2.18
CA ALA A 109 10.22 13.71 1.17
C ALA A 109 10.73 14.08 -0.23
N PHE A 110 10.88 15.37 -0.55
CA PHE A 110 11.47 15.81 -1.82
C PHE A 110 12.97 15.49 -1.93
N GLU A 111 13.71 15.45 -0.81
CA GLU A 111 15.13 15.06 -0.80
C GLU A 111 15.33 13.64 -1.35
N TYR A 112 14.35 12.75 -1.11
CA TYR A 112 14.38 11.37 -1.60
C TYR A 112 14.01 11.21 -3.09
N ASN A 113 13.57 12.27 -3.78
CA ASN A 113 13.39 12.20 -5.24
C ASN A 113 14.71 11.95 -5.97
N ALA A 114 15.83 12.50 -5.47
CA ALA A 114 17.14 12.22 -6.05
C ALA A 114 17.53 10.76 -5.84
N LEU A 115 17.37 10.26 -4.62
CA LEU A 115 17.63 8.87 -4.26
C LEU A 115 16.79 7.89 -5.09
N LEU A 116 15.52 8.21 -5.33
CA LEU A 116 14.63 7.42 -6.19
C LEU A 116 15.13 7.37 -7.63
N ILE A 117 15.56 8.50 -8.20
CA ILE A 117 16.10 8.54 -9.57
C ILE A 117 17.34 7.66 -9.68
N ASP A 118 18.29 7.81 -8.76
CA ASP A 118 19.50 6.98 -8.73
C ASP A 118 19.16 5.49 -8.66
N ALA A 119 18.14 5.12 -7.87
CA ALA A 119 17.69 3.74 -7.72
C ALA A 119 17.08 3.17 -9.02
N VAL A 120 16.18 3.90 -9.69
CA VAL A 120 15.52 3.39 -10.92
C VAL A 120 16.46 3.37 -12.13
N GLU A 121 17.53 4.17 -12.11
CA GLU A 121 18.59 4.09 -13.12
C GLU A 121 19.51 2.88 -12.88
N ALA A 122 19.80 2.55 -11.62
CA ALA A 122 20.68 1.45 -11.26
C ALA A 122 20.03 0.06 -11.36
N TYR A 123 18.71 -0.05 -11.10
CA TYR A 123 18.03 -1.33 -10.99
C TYR A 123 16.88 -1.47 -12.01
N PRO A 124 16.97 -2.41 -12.97
CA PRO A 124 16.05 -2.47 -14.11
C PRO A 124 14.61 -2.82 -13.73
N ASN A 125 14.40 -3.49 -12.60
CA ASN A 125 13.09 -3.88 -12.11
C ASN A 125 12.45 -2.85 -11.15
N LEU A 126 13.14 -1.74 -10.89
CA LEU A 126 12.58 -0.62 -10.13
C LEU A 126 12.01 0.45 -11.07
N TYR A 127 10.80 0.90 -10.73
CA TYR A 127 10.13 2.05 -11.32
C TYR A 127 9.87 3.09 -10.26
N GLY A 128 9.73 4.36 -10.66
CA GLY A 128 9.69 5.47 -9.72
C GLY A 128 8.35 6.20 -9.71
N GLY A 129 7.87 6.53 -8.51
CA GLY A 129 6.86 7.57 -8.29
C GLY A 129 7.47 8.80 -7.64
N LEU A 130 7.63 9.90 -8.37
CA LEU A 130 8.22 11.13 -7.81
C LEU A 130 7.29 11.76 -6.77
N TRP A 131 7.83 12.11 -5.61
CA TRP A 131 7.10 12.89 -4.63
C TRP A 131 6.77 14.28 -5.18
N VAL A 132 5.50 14.67 -5.05
CA VAL A 132 4.98 15.98 -5.40
C VAL A 132 4.01 16.45 -4.33
N SER A 133 3.86 17.77 -4.20
CA SER A 133 2.94 18.38 -3.25
C SER A 133 2.45 19.72 -3.81
N PRO A 134 1.15 20.03 -3.74
CA PRO A 134 0.60 21.29 -4.23
C PRO A 134 0.85 22.45 -3.25
N LEU A 135 1.38 22.17 -2.06
CA LEU A 135 1.55 23.15 -1.00
C LEU A 135 2.47 24.30 -1.43
N PRO A 136 2.09 25.57 -1.19
CA PRO A 136 2.85 26.72 -1.67
C PRO A 136 4.27 26.80 -1.11
N GLN A 137 4.49 26.36 0.14
CA GLN A 137 5.80 26.38 0.78
C GLN A 137 6.86 25.51 0.08
N VAL A 138 6.43 24.53 -0.73
CA VAL A 138 7.31 23.64 -1.49
C VAL A 138 7.16 23.82 -3.01
N GLU A 139 6.58 24.93 -3.47
CA GLU A 139 6.35 25.18 -4.91
C GLU A 139 7.64 25.10 -5.74
N SER A 140 8.78 25.58 -5.21
CA SER A 140 10.07 25.47 -5.90
C SER A 140 10.56 24.02 -6.01
N LEU A 141 10.33 23.20 -4.98
CA LEU A 141 10.66 21.78 -4.97
C LEU A 141 9.74 20.99 -5.92
N LEU A 142 8.45 21.35 -5.97
CA LEU A 142 7.51 20.84 -6.96
C LEU A 142 8.01 21.12 -8.39
N HIS A 143 8.40 22.36 -8.69
CA HIS A 143 8.92 22.71 -10.02
C HIS A 143 10.17 21.91 -10.37
N ALA A 144 11.10 21.75 -9.42
CA ALA A 144 12.30 20.94 -9.61
C ALA A 144 11.98 19.45 -9.81
N ALA A 145 10.96 18.90 -9.13
CA ALA A 145 10.53 17.52 -9.32
C ALA A 145 9.90 17.32 -10.71
N LEU A 146 8.97 18.19 -11.12
CA LEU A 146 8.32 18.10 -12.44
C LEU A 146 9.29 18.33 -13.60
N ALA A 147 10.33 19.14 -13.41
CA ALA A 147 11.37 19.35 -14.43
C ALA A 147 12.21 18.10 -14.75
N ARG A 148 12.09 17.04 -13.95
CA ARG A 148 12.72 15.72 -14.23
C ARG A 148 11.93 14.88 -15.24
N LEU A 149 10.76 15.36 -15.67
CA LEU A 149 9.92 14.65 -16.63
C LEU A 149 10.21 15.11 -18.08
N PRO A 150 10.12 14.20 -19.06
CA PRO A 150 9.88 12.77 -18.91
C PRO A 150 11.14 12.01 -18.47
N HIS A 151 10.97 11.02 -17.59
CA HIS A 151 12.02 10.06 -17.25
C HIS A 151 11.55 8.64 -17.61
N PRO A 152 12.36 7.80 -18.29
CA PRO A 152 11.91 6.52 -18.86
C PRO A 152 11.44 5.50 -17.82
N LYS A 153 11.88 5.63 -16.55
CA LYS A 153 11.50 4.75 -15.44
C LYS A 153 10.59 5.42 -14.40
N VAL A 154 10.26 6.70 -14.55
CA VAL A 154 9.24 7.34 -13.71
C VAL A 154 7.87 7.03 -14.32
N ARG A 155 6.99 6.45 -13.51
CA ARG A 155 5.65 5.99 -13.92
C ARG A 155 4.53 6.55 -13.04
N ALA A 156 4.89 7.16 -11.92
CA ALA A 156 3.93 7.75 -11.02
C ALA A 156 4.37 9.11 -10.46
N LEU A 157 3.40 9.82 -9.89
CA LEU A 157 3.61 10.96 -8.99
C LEU A 157 2.96 10.61 -7.65
N LYS A 158 3.69 10.70 -6.55
CA LYS A 158 3.21 10.36 -5.21
C LYS A 158 2.79 11.60 -4.45
N ILE A 159 1.58 11.52 -3.89
CA ILE A 159 0.96 12.51 -3.02
C ILE A 159 0.50 11.84 -1.72
N ALA A 160 0.69 12.53 -0.59
CA ALA A 160 0.01 12.20 0.66
C ALA A 160 -0.66 13.45 1.26
N SER A 161 -1.96 13.60 1.04
CA SER A 161 -2.75 14.78 1.43
C SER A 161 -3.00 14.90 2.92
N ASN A 162 -2.78 13.82 3.68
CA ASN A 162 -2.76 13.80 5.14
C ASN A 162 -1.69 14.70 5.78
N THR A 163 -0.76 15.22 4.97
CA THR A 163 0.34 16.08 5.41
C THR A 163 0.14 17.56 5.03
N TRP A 164 -1.06 17.93 4.57
CA TRP A 164 -1.33 19.23 3.95
C TRP A 164 -2.01 20.27 4.85
N ALA A 165 -2.18 19.99 6.14
CA ALA A 165 -2.88 20.88 7.05
C ALA A 165 -2.48 22.36 6.87
N PRO A 166 -3.46 23.29 6.73
CA PRO A 166 -4.89 23.11 6.96
C PRO A 166 -5.70 22.56 5.76
N TYR A 167 -5.06 22.27 4.63
CA TYR A 167 -5.71 21.75 3.43
C TYR A 167 -5.91 20.22 3.52
N GLY A 168 -6.85 19.71 2.73
CA GLY A 168 -7.08 18.27 2.52
C GLY A 168 -7.14 17.93 1.03
N ILE A 169 -7.67 16.75 0.70
CA ILE A 169 -7.90 16.38 -0.70
C ILE A 169 -9.15 17.07 -1.29
N ASP A 170 -10.09 17.50 -0.44
CA ASP A 170 -11.26 18.28 -0.86
C ASP A 170 -10.81 19.61 -1.52
N PRO A 171 -11.12 19.82 -2.82
CA PRO A 171 -10.79 21.06 -3.52
C PRO A 171 -11.37 22.32 -2.91
N ALA A 172 -12.49 22.22 -2.16
CA ALA A 172 -13.09 23.37 -1.48
C ALA A 172 -12.20 23.91 -0.34
N SER A 173 -11.28 23.10 0.18
CA SER A 173 -10.30 23.55 1.17
C SER A 173 -9.19 24.40 0.56
N TRP A 174 -8.96 24.32 -0.75
CA TRP A 174 -7.79 24.89 -1.41
C TRP A 174 -7.92 26.38 -1.67
N ASP A 175 -6.83 27.10 -1.42
CA ASP A 175 -6.68 28.43 -2.00
C ASP A 175 -6.19 28.36 -3.46
N ARG A 176 -6.12 29.54 -4.09
CA ARG A 176 -5.68 29.70 -5.48
C ARG A 176 -4.27 29.16 -5.75
N SER A 177 -3.39 29.13 -4.76
CA SER A 177 -2.02 28.65 -4.94
C SER A 177 -1.94 27.13 -4.88
N VAL A 178 -2.63 26.50 -3.93
CA VAL A 178 -2.78 25.04 -3.87
C VAL A 178 -3.46 24.52 -5.12
N GLN A 179 -4.57 25.15 -5.54
CA GLN A 179 -5.29 24.77 -6.75
C GLN A 179 -4.37 24.83 -7.99
N ARG A 180 -3.66 25.94 -8.21
CA ARG A 180 -2.76 26.10 -9.35
C ARG A 180 -1.67 25.03 -9.37
N ASN A 181 -1.10 24.70 -8.21
CA ASN A 181 -0.05 23.69 -8.14
C ASN A 181 -0.60 22.27 -8.34
N MET A 182 -1.81 21.97 -7.85
CA MET A 182 -2.48 20.72 -8.15
C MET A 182 -2.76 20.59 -9.65
N GLU A 183 -3.28 21.63 -10.29
CA GLU A 183 -3.53 21.64 -11.73
C GLU A 183 -2.24 21.37 -12.53
N ARG A 184 -1.09 21.92 -12.13
CA ARG A 184 0.22 21.60 -12.72
C ARG A 184 0.61 20.14 -12.56
N ILE A 185 0.36 19.55 -11.38
CA ILE A 185 0.64 18.12 -11.14
C ILE A 185 -0.24 17.26 -12.06
N LEU A 186 -1.53 17.56 -12.14
CA LEU A 186 -2.49 16.87 -13.00
C LEU A 186 -2.10 16.98 -14.47
N GLU A 187 -1.71 18.17 -14.93
CA GLU A 187 -1.26 18.42 -16.30
C GLU A 187 0.03 17.65 -16.62
N ALA A 188 1.00 17.61 -15.70
CA ALA A 188 2.22 16.85 -15.88
C ALA A 188 1.94 15.34 -15.93
N ALA A 189 1.05 14.83 -15.06
CA ALA A 189 0.67 13.43 -15.08
C ALA A 189 -0.02 13.05 -16.40
N ALA A 190 -1.02 13.82 -16.82
CA ALA A 190 -1.75 13.61 -18.07
C ALA A 190 -0.83 13.71 -19.30
N GLY A 191 0.01 14.76 -19.36
CA GLY A 191 0.89 15.03 -20.49
C GLY A 191 2.00 13.99 -20.66
N HIS A 192 2.38 13.29 -19.60
CA HIS A 192 3.43 12.26 -19.62
C HIS A 192 2.90 10.83 -19.40
N GLY A 193 1.57 10.64 -19.31
CA GLY A 193 0.96 9.33 -19.08
C GLY A 193 1.36 8.70 -17.74
N LEU A 194 1.49 9.50 -16.68
CA LEU A 194 1.84 9.05 -15.33
C LEU A 194 0.59 8.80 -14.49
N VAL A 195 0.71 7.86 -13.55
CA VAL A 195 -0.33 7.58 -12.55
C VAL A 195 -0.12 8.45 -11.33
N ILE A 196 -1.17 9.08 -10.80
CA ILE A 196 -1.07 9.82 -9.54
C ILE A 196 -1.44 8.88 -8.40
N HIS A 197 -0.49 8.63 -7.50
CA HIS A 197 -0.71 7.90 -6.26
C HIS A 197 -1.21 8.85 -5.18
N PHE A 198 -2.46 8.65 -4.75
CA PHE A 198 -3.04 9.36 -3.63
C PHE A 198 -3.12 8.46 -2.41
N HIS A 199 -2.51 8.90 -1.30
CA HIS A 199 -2.73 8.30 0.01
C HIS A 199 -4.22 8.34 0.38
N THR A 200 -4.81 7.19 0.74
CA THR A 200 -6.14 7.13 1.34
C THR A 200 -6.06 6.50 2.72
N GLY A 201 -6.77 7.05 3.70
CA GLY A 201 -6.69 6.58 5.08
C GLY A 201 -7.49 7.40 6.07
N TYR A 202 -7.22 7.22 7.36
CA TYR A 202 -8.01 7.83 8.43
C TYR A 202 -7.52 9.21 8.87
N LEU A 203 -6.34 9.63 8.40
CA LEU A 203 -5.78 10.92 8.78
C LEU A 203 -6.47 12.05 8.01
N PRO A 204 -6.72 13.22 8.65
CA PRO A 204 -7.40 14.35 8.03
C PRO A 204 -6.78 14.73 6.69
N GLY A 205 -7.59 14.95 5.67
CA GLY A 205 -7.14 15.27 4.31
C GLY A 205 -6.89 14.07 3.40
N ALA A 206 -6.97 12.84 3.90
CA ALA A 206 -6.86 11.61 3.10
C ALA A 206 -8.07 10.67 3.27
N ASP A 207 -9.16 11.15 3.87
CA ASP A 207 -10.36 10.34 4.09
C ASP A 207 -11.02 9.99 2.74
N PRO A 208 -11.35 8.71 2.47
CA PRO A 208 -12.07 8.29 1.27
C PRO A 208 -13.34 9.09 0.96
N LEU A 209 -14.03 9.64 1.98
CA LEU A 209 -15.22 10.47 1.78
C LEU A 209 -14.91 11.79 1.05
N GLU A 210 -13.71 12.33 1.18
CA GLU A 210 -13.31 13.57 0.52
C GLU A 210 -12.92 13.34 -0.96
N PHE A 211 -12.57 12.10 -1.33
CA PHE A 211 -12.20 11.77 -2.70
C PHE A 211 -13.36 11.88 -3.70
N ASP A 212 -14.60 11.75 -3.23
CA ASP A 212 -15.78 12.03 -4.06
C ASP A 212 -15.74 13.44 -4.65
N LEU A 213 -15.42 14.42 -3.82
CA LEU A 213 -15.38 15.83 -4.22
C LEU A 213 -14.23 16.08 -5.20
N PHE A 214 -13.06 15.49 -4.91
CA PHE A 214 -11.91 15.58 -5.80
C PHE A 214 -12.18 14.94 -7.17
N LEU A 215 -12.70 13.72 -7.20
CA LEU A 215 -12.92 12.98 -8.44
C LEU A 215 -14.05 13.60 -9.28
N GLN A 216 -15.09 14.16 -8.67
CA GLN A 216 -16.11 14.90 -9.40
C GLN A 216 -15.52 16.10 -10.17
N GLN A 217 -14.51 16.77 -9.61
CA GLN A 217 -13.90 17.95 -10.22
C GLN A 217 -12.73 17.61 -11.16
N TYR A 218 -11.93 16.61 -10.82
CA TYR A 218 -10.65 16.31 -11.48
C TYR A 218 -10.50 14.85 -11.96
N GLY A 219 -11.45 13.97 -11.66
CA GLY A 219 -11.36 12.51 -11.87
C GLY A 219 -11.19 12.07 -13.34
N HIS A 220 -11.51 12.93 -14.30
CA HIS A 220 -11.29 12.66 -15.73
C HIS A 220 -10.00 13.29 -16.30
N ARG A 221 -9.18 13.94 -15.47
CA ARG A 221 -7.95 14.61 -15.93
C ARG A 221 -6.73 13.71 -16.00
N ALA A 222 -6.68 12.65 -15.21
CA ALA A 222 -5.53 11.76 -15.11
C ALA A 222 -5.97 10.37 -14.66
N THR A 223 -5.03 9.43 -14.63
CA THR A 223 -5.18 8.12 -14.01
C THR A 223 -4.74 8.19 -12.56
N TYR A 224 -5.52 7.60 -11.66
CA TYR A 224 -5.27 7.64 -10.22
C TYR A 224 -5.11 6.25 -9.63
N GLN A 225 -4.12 6.06 -8.77
CA GLN A 225 -4.08 4.95 -7.82
C GLN A 225 -4.40 5.49 -6.43
N LEU A 226 -5.56 5.12 -5.91
CA LEU A 226 -6.00 5.43 -4.56
C LEU A 226 -5.46 4.35 -3.63
N VAL A 227 -4.30 4.62 -3.04
CA VAL A 227 -3.49 3.61 -2.36
C VAL A 227 -4.12 3.18 -1.04
N HIS A 228 -3.82 1.95 -0.61
CA HIS A 228 -4.22 1.34 0.67
C HIS A 228 -5.69 0.97 0.85
N CYS A 229 -6.57 1.17 -0.13
CA CYS A 229 -7.99 0.80 0.00
C CYS A 229 -8.65 1.31 1.31
N GLY A 230 -8.28 2.53 1.73
CA GLY A 230 -8.72 3.12 2.99
C GLY A 230 -7.90 2.80 4.25
N GLU A 231 -6.72 2.16 4.15
CA GLU A 231 -5.66 1.96 5.17
C GLU A 231 -6.04 1.22 6.47
N ALA A 232 -7.19 1.52 7.06
CA ALA A 232 -7.65 1.04 8.35
C ALA A 232 -9.11 0.56 8.27
N ILE A 233 -9.63 -0.01 9.36
CA ILE A 233 -10.99 -0.57 9.40
C ILE A 233 -12.04 0.49 9.04
N ALA A 234 -11.98 1.66 9.69
CA ALA A 234 -13.03 2.68 9.53
C ALA A 234 -13.07 3.29 8.11
N PRO A 235 -11.94 3.73 7.52
CA PRO A 235 -12.00 4.26 6.15
C PRO A 235 -12.17 3.16 5.09
N ALA A 236 -11.82 1.90 5.35
CA ALA A 236 -12.20 0.80 4.46
C ALA A 236 -13.73 0.65 4.33
N PHE A 237 -14.50 0.95 5.39
CA PHE A 237 -15.98 0.93 5.34
C PHE A 237 -16.58 2.02 4.44
N THR A 238 -15.86 3.12 4.19
CA THR A 238 -16.29 4.16 3.26
C THR A 238 -15.71 3.94 1.87
N PHE A 239 -14.45 3.51 1.78
CA PHE A 239 -13.74 3.27 0.52
C PHE A 239 -14.34 2.12 -0.29
N VAL A 240 -14.39 0.91 0.28
CA VAL A 240 -14.74 -0.32 -0.46
C VAL A 240 -16.11 -0.26 -1.16
N PRO A 241 -17.22 0.14 -0.50
CA PRO A 241 -18.51 0.17 -1.17
C PRO A 241 -18.62 1.29 -2.22
N ARG A 242 -17.74 2.30 -2.13
CA ARG A 242 -17.74 3.46 -3.01
C ARG A 242 -16.89 3.25 -4.27
N PHE A 243 -15.74 2.58 -4.15
CA PHE A 243 -14.77 2.39 -5.23
C PHE A 243 -15.38 1.83 -6.53
N PRO A 244 -16.25 0.79 -6.52
CA PRO A 244 -16.96 0.34 -7.72
C PRO A 244 -17.76 1.46 -8.40
N GLY A 245 -18.37 2.36 -7.63
CA GLY A 245 -19.11 3.49 -8.16
C GLY A 245 -18.23 4.51 -8.88
N TRP A 246 -16.98 4.72 -8.43
CA TRP A 246 -16.04 5.60 -9.15
C TRP A 246 -15.69 5.03 -10.53
N ILE A 247 -15.59 3.70 -10.63
CA ILE A 247 -15.41 3.01 -11.92
C ILE A 247 -16.66 3.15 -12.79
N GLU A 248 -17.86 2.95 -12.23
CA GLU A 248 -19.15 3.10 -12.93
C GLU A 248 -19.36 4.54 -13.45
N GLU A 249 -18.89 5.53 -12.72
CA GLU A 249 -18.88 6.95 -13.11
C GLU A 249 -17.84 7.28 -14.20
N GLY A 250 -17.01 6.31 -14.59
CA GLY A 250 -16.03 6.44 -15.67
C GLY A 250 -14.72 7.12 -15.25
N PHE A 251 -14.43 7.20 -13.95
CA PHE A 251 -13.12 7.66 -13.49
C PHE A 251 -12.06 6.56 -13.70
N ASP A 252 -10.86 6.97 -14.11
CA ASP A 252 -9.75 6.04 -14.32
C ASP A 252 -9.00 5.82 -13.00
N VAL A 253 -9.65 5.10 -12.09
CA VAL A 253 -9.16 4.82 -10.74
C VAL A 253 -8.73 3.37 -10.57
N TYR A 254 -7.62 3.20 -9.86
CA TYR A 254 -7.06 1.95 -9.39
C TYR A 254 -6.91 2.01 -7.88
N THR A 255 -6.81 0.85 -7.24
CA THR A 255 -6.49 0.75 -5.82
C THR A 255 -5.55 -0.42 -5.59
N ASP A 256 -4.71 -0.31 -4.58
CA ASP A 256 -3.97 -1.44 -4.04
C ASP A 256 -4.45 -1.77 -2.62
N THR A 257 -4.16 -2.99 -2.19
CA THR A 257 -4.63 -3.51 -0.90
C THR A 257 -3.55 -3.51 0.18
N SER A 258 -2.50 -2.70 0.03
CA SER A 258 -1.45 -2.62 1.04
C SER A 258 -2.02 -2.08 2.35
N ILE A 259 -1.52 -2.58 3.49
CA ILE A 259 -1.80 -2.17 4.88
C ILE A 259 -3.27 -2.20 5.35
N VAL A 260 -4.24 -2.40 4.45
CA VAL A 260 -5.66 -2.53 4.78
C VAL A 260 -5.94 -3.82 5.57
N PRO A 261 -6.90 -3.83 6.51
CA PRO A 261 -7.30 -5.06 7.20
C PRO A 261 -7.72 -6.19 6.24
N GLY A 262 -7.36 -7.44 6.56
CA GLY A 262 -7.49 -8.58 5.64
C GLY A 262 -8.90 -8.94 5.17
N PHE A 263 -9.97 -8.42 5.78
CA PHE A 263 -11.33 -8.60 5.26
C PHE A 263 -11.61 -7.71 4.04
N ALA A 264 -10.96 -6.56 3.94
CA ALA A 264 -11.27 -5.54 2.94
C ALA A 264 -10.94 -5.97 1.50
N PRO A 265 -9.82 -6.67 1.20
CA PRO A 265 -9.55 -7.15 -0.15
C PRO A 265 -10.61 -8.13 -0.64
N ARG A 266 -11.02 -9.08 0.21
CA ARG A 266 -12.13 -10.00 -0.11
C ARG A 266 -13.41 -9.23 -0.41
N TRP A 267 -13.77 -8.30 0.46
CA TRP A 267 -15.00 -7.51 0.30
C TRP A 267 -14.96 -6.64 -0.96
N LEU A 268 -13.82 -6.02 -1.28
CA LEU A 268 -13.62 -5.25 -2.51
C LEU A 268 -13.84 -6.11 -3.76
N LEU A 269 -13.24 -7.29 -3.82
CA LEU A 269 -13.40 -8.18 -4.95
C LEU A 269 -14.85 -8.69 -5.08
N ASP A 270 -15.49 -9.03 -3.96
CA ASP A 270 -16.91 -9.41 -3.96
C ASP A 270 -17.81 -8.26 -4.46
N GLU A 271 -17.52 -7.00 -4.10
CA GLU A 271 -18.26 -5.83 -4.59
C GLU A 271 -18.05 -5.56 -6.09
N LEU A 272 -16.83 -5.75 -6.61
CA LEU A 272 -16.53 -5.61 -8.04
C LEU A 272 -17.20 -6.70 -8.87
N ASP A 273 -17.17 -7.95 -8.40
CA ASP A 273 -17.82 -9.09 -9.04
C ASP A 273 -19.34 -8.93 -9.07
N ARG A 274 -19.94 -8.56 -7.93
CA ARG A 274 -21.38 -8.29 -7.81
C ARG A 274 -21.88 -7.22 -8.78
N ARG A 275 -21.02 -6.27 -9.17
CA ARG A 275 -21.34 -5.21 -10.14
C ARG A 275 -20.81 -5.49 -11.55
N ASN A 276 -20.21 -6.65 -11.79
CA ASN A 276 -19.66 -7.06 -13.08
C ASN A 276 -18.65 -6.05 -13.67
N LEU A 277 -17.79 -5.50 -12.80
CA LEU A 277 -16.76 -4.52 -13.20
C LEU A 277 -15.39 -5.18 -13.49
N GLY A 278 -15.25 -6.47 -13.17
CA GLY A 278 -13.99 -7.19 -13.24
C GLY A 278 -12.96 -6.71 -12.22
N PHE A 279 -11.77 -7.32 -12.25
CA PHE A 279 -10.72 -7.09 -11.24
C PHE A 279 -9.56 -6.24 -11.75
N GLY A 280 -9.70 -5.69 -12.97
CA GLY A 280 -8.64 -4.96 -13.68
C GLY A 280 -8.19 -3.63 -13.07
N ARG A 281 -8.75 -3.26 -11.91
CA ARG A 281 -8.45 -2.02 -11.17
C ARG A 281 -7.85 -2.27 -9.78
N VAL A 282 -7.58 -3.53 -9.44
CA VAL A 282 -6.98 -3.92 -8.15
C VAL A 282 -5.55 -4.35 -8.36
N LEU A 283 -4.64 -3.81 -7.56
CA LEU A 283 -3.20 -4.02 -7.63
C LEU A 283 -2.69 -4.68 -6.35
N PHE A 284 -1.69 -5.55 -6.48
CA PHE A 284 -0.87 -5.94 -5.35
C PHE A 284 0.12 -4.82 -5.00
N ALA A 285 0.23 -4.50 -3.72
CA ALA A 285 1.28 -3.64 -3.18
C ALA A 285 1.53 -4.01 -1.73
N THR A 286 2.70 -3.64 -1.20
CA THR A 286 3.05 -3.98 0.18
C THR A 286 3.14 -2.79 1.10
N ASP A 287 3.36 -1.59 0.57
CA ASP A 287 3.75 -0.41 1.35
C ASP A 287 5.01 -0.64 2.21
N SER A 288 5.86 -1.60 1.83
CA SER A 288 7.08 -1.90 2.58
C SER A 288 7.99 -0.67 2.63
N PRO A 289 8.60 -0.32 3.78
CA PRO A 289 8.77 -1.14 4.99
C PRO A 289 7.68 -0.97 6.05
N TRP A 290 6.59 -0.24 5.76
CA TRP A 290 5.45 -0.10 6.68
C TRP A 290 4.60 -1.37 6.73
N GLY A 291 4.26 -1.89 5.56
CA GLY A 291 3.65 -3.20 5.44
C GLY A 291 4.67 -4.35 5.40
N PHE A 292 4.16 -5.55 5.61
CA PHE A 292 4.96 -6.76 5.71
C PHE A 292 4.60 -7.74 4.60
N PHE A 293 5.54 -8.03 3.70
CA PHE A 293 5.26 -8.80 2.47
C PHE A 293 4.44 -10.07 2.69
N PRO A 294 4.80 -11.01 3.61
CA PRO A 294 4.00 -12.21 3.81
C PRO A 294 2.55 -11.91 4.22
N ALA A 295 2.32 -10.90 5.05
CA ALA A 295 0.96 -10.53 5.45
C ALA A 295 0.17 -10.00 4.24
N GLU A 296 0.77 -9.11 3.45
CA GLU A 296 0.13 -8.52 2.26
C GLU A 296 -0.12 -9.57 1.18
N TYR A 297 0.86 -10.43 0.91
CA TYR A 297 0.76 -11.51 -0.08
C TYR A 297 -0.39 -12.47 0.25
N TRP A 298 -0.47 -12.94 1.50
CA TRP A 298 -1.49 -13.91 1.91
C TRP A 298 -2.91 -13.33 1.99
N LYS A 299 -3.08 -12.00 2.08
CA LYS A 299 -4.42 -11.36 1.95
C LYS A 299 -5.06 -11.64 0.59
N ILE A 300 -4.26 -11.80 -0.46
CA ILE A 300 -4.74 -12.09 -1.82
C ILE A 300 -4.58 -13.57 -2.15
N ALA A 301 -3.39 -14.14 -1.92
CA ALA A 301 -3.09 -15.53 -2.26
C ALA A 301 -4.00 -16.52 -1.54
N GLY A 302 -4.39 -16.21 -0.30
CA GLY A 302 -5.28 -17.03 0.53
C GLY A 302 -6.76 -16.95 0.16
N LEU A 303 -7.14 -16.10 -0.80
CA LEU A 303 -8.53 -16.02 -1.27
C LEU A 303 -8.83 -17.16 -2.25
N ASP A 304 -10.06 -17.66 -2.21
CA ASP A 304 -10.60 -18.59 -3.19
C ASP A 304 -11.00 -17.80 -4.44
N LEU A 305 -10.05 -17.63 -5.35
CA LEU A 305 -10.15 -16.89 -6.61
C LEU A 305 -9.50 -17.73 -7.71
N ASP A 306 -10.02 -17.58 -8.93
CA ASP A 306 -9.41 -18.19 -10.11
C ASP A 306 -7.93 -17.77 -10.25
N PRO A 307 -7.02 -18.69 -10.67
CA PRO A 307 -5.61 -18.38 -10.84
C PRO A 307 -5.34 -17.18 -11.75
N GLU A 308 -6.13 -17.01 -12.81
CA GLU A 308 -6.03 -15.87 -13.73
C GLU A 308 -6.32 -14.53 -13.03
N VAL A 309 -7.26 -14.50 -12.09
CA VAL A 309 -7.56 -13.30 -11.29
C VAL A 309 -6.40 -12.97 -10.36
N LYS A 310 -5.81 -14.00 -9.73
CA LYS A 310 -4.61 -13.81 -8.89
C LYS A 310 -3.45 -13.27 -9.70
N GLU A 311 -3.18 -13.82 -10.88
CA GLU A 311 -2.14 -13.33 -11.80
C GLU A 311 -2.37 -11.86 -12.20
N GLN A 312 -3.63 -11.48 -12.49
CA GLN A 312 -3.96 -10.10 -12.80
C GLN A 312 -3.64 -9.16 -11.63
N ILE A 313 -4.03 -9.52 -10.41
CA ILE A 313 -3.80 -8.68 -9.22
C ILE A 313 -2.30 -8.62 -8.88
N PHE A 314 -1.60 -9.76 -8.89
CA PHE A 314 -0.18 -9.81 -8.56
C PHE A 314 0.72 -9.18 -9.62
N TRP A 315 0.34 -9.19 -10.90
CA TRP A 315 1.20 -8.69 -11.97
C TRP A 315 0.45 -7.93 -13.06
N GLY A 316 -0.50 -8.60 -13.74
CA GLY A 316 -1.03 -8.15 -15.03
C GLY A 316 -1.62 -6.73 -15.01
N ASN A 317 -2.28 -6.35 -13.91
CA ASN A 317 -2.86 -5.02 -13.77
C ASN A 317 -1.80 -3.93 -13.61
N ALA A 318 -0.79 -4.16 -12.79
CA ALA A 318 0.30 -3.21 -12.60
C ALA A 318 1.17 -3.09 -13.87
N ALA A 319 1.47 -4.23 -14.51
CA ALA A 319 2.17 -4.30 -15.78
C ALA A 319 1.51 -3.42 -16.86
N ARG A 320 0.20 -3.56 -17.02
CA ARG A 320 -0.61 -2.76 -17.94
C ARG A 320 -0.68 -1.29 -17.52
N LEU A 321 -0.93 -1.01 -16.24
CA LEU A 321 -1.09 0.36 -15.73
C LEU A 321 0.18 1.19 -15.93
N TYR A 322 1.35 0.62 -15.64
CA TYR A 322 2.62 1.33 -15.70
C TYR A 322 3.35 1.17 -17.05
N GLY A 323 2.80 0.39 -17.98
CA GLY A 323 3.44 0.11 -19.27
C GLY A 323 4.79 -0.58 -19.07
N VAL A 324 4.80 -1.62 -18.25
CA VAL A 324 5.99 -2.39 -17.86
C VAL A 324 5.77 -3.86 -18.19
N GLY A 325 6.72 -4.47 -18.89
CA GLY A 325 6.61 -5.81 -19.48
C GLY A 325 7.48 -5.93 -20.71
#